data_AF-A0A6N7VB43-F1
#
_entry.id   AF-A0A6N7VB43-F1
#
_cell.length_a   1.000
_cell.length_b   1.000
_cell.length_c   1.000
_cell.angle_alpha   90.00
_cell.angle_beta   90.00
_cell.angle_gamma   90.00
#
_symmetry.space_group_name_H-M   'P 1'
#
loop_
_entity.id
_entity.type
_entity.pdbx_description
1 polymer ?
#
loop_
_entity_poly.entity_id
_entity_poly.type
_entity_poly.pdbx_seq_one_letter_code
_entity_poly.pdbx_strand_id
1 'polypeptide(L)'
;MKNVVKKGICIRLTEEELEKLRVYSENSGMSINSFIRYIVNNNINFIQEKIALEKELKDVYKELAYQLRTFGNIMNQANKNFYSGEKVKIEEIEKRLDEIWQFIK
;
A
#
# COMPACT_ATOMS: atom_id res chain seq x y z
N MET A 1 17.22 18.57 38.44
CA MET A 1 16.26 17.56 37.95
C MET A 1 15.36 18.23 36.91
N LYS A 2 15.31 17.73 35.67
CA LYS A 2 14.44 18.30 34.62
C LYS A 2 13.01 17.80 34.85
N ASN A 3 12.07 18.71 35.12
CA ASN A 3 10.65 18.40 35.18
C ASN A 3 10.16 18.01 33.79
N VAL A 4 9.91 16.71 33.57
CA VAL A 4 9.25 16.21 32.36
C VAL A 4 7.76 16.51 32.52
N VAL A 5 7.28 17.57 31.89
CA VAL A 5 5.84 17.87 31.81
C VAL A 5 5.18 16.78 30.99
N LYS A 6 4.47 15.85 31.64
CA LYS A 6 3.59 14.89 30.96
C LYS A 6 2.46 15.68 30.29
N LYS A 7 2.51 15.84 28.97
CA LYS A 7 1.37 16.33 28.19
C LYS A 7 0.27 15.26 28.24
N GLY A 8 -0.80 15.52 29.00
CA GLY A 8 -2.02 14.72 28.95
C GLY A 8 -2.81 15.06 27.69
N ILE A 9 -3.34 14.04 27.01
CA ILE A 9 -4.33 14.24 25.94
C ILE A 9 -5.70 14.22 26.62
N CYS A 10 -6.49 15.28 26.44
CA CYS A 10 -7.85 15.36 26.95
C CYS A 10 -8.81 15.07 25.80
N ILE A 11 -9.65 14.05 25.96
CA ILE A 11 -10.68 13.67 24.98
C ILE A 11 -12.02 14.13 25.55
N ARG A 12 -12.74 14.94 24.78
CA ARG A 12 -14.12 15.33 25.13
C ARG A 12 -15.06 14.26 24.60
N LEU A 13 -15.88 13.71 25.48
CA LEU A 13 -16.87 12.69 25.18
C LEU A 13 -18.22 13.18 25.69
N THR A 14 -19.28 12.83 24.97
CA THR A 14 -20.65 12.84 25.50
C THR A 14 -20.81 11.75 26.57
N GLU A 15 -21.87 11.83 27.38
CA GLU A 15 -22.12 10.79 28.39
C GLU A 15 -22.34 9.40 27.78
N GLU A 16 -23.03 9.33 26.64
CA GLU A 16 -23.25 8.07 25.92
C GLU A 16 -21.93 7.45 25.44
N GLU A 17 -21.01 8.27 24.93
CA GLU A 17 -19.69 7.82 24.49
C GLU A 17 -18.82 7.38 25.68
N LEU A 18 -18.90 8.08 26.82
CA LEU A 18 -18.19 7.69 28.03
C LEU A 18 -18.68 6.35 28.56
N GLU A 19 -19.99 6.11 28.53
CA GLU A 19 -20.58 4.85 28.98
C GLU A 19 -20.17 3.68 28.08
N LYS A 20 -20.24 3.86 26.75
CA LYS A 20 -19.72 2.86 25.80
C LYS A 20 -18.26 2.54 26.05
N LEU A 21 -17.43 3.56 26.29
CA LEU A 21 -16.02 3.39 26.55
C LEU A 21 -15.75 2.62 27.85
N ARG A 22 -16.55 2.85 28.90
CA ARG A 22 -16.49 2.09 30.16
C ARG A 22 -16.77 0.61 29.91
N VAL A 23 -17.91 0.30 29.29
CA VAL A 23 -18.32 -1.07 28.97
C VAL A 23 -17.26 -1.79 28.14
N TYR A 24 -16.73 -1.15 27.09
CA TYR A 24 -15.69 -1.78 26.26
C TYR A 24 -14.37 -1.98 27.01
N SER A 25 -13.98 -1.04 27.87
CA SER A 25 -12.77 -1.17 28.68
C SER A 25 -12.89 -2.31 29.69
N GLU A 26 -14.05 -2.43 30.35
CA GLU A 26 -14.36 -3.51 31.30
C GLU A 26 -14.38 -4.88 30.62
N ASN A 27 -15.07 -5.00 29.48
CA ASN A 27 -15.09 -6.23 28.67
C ASN A 27 -13.70 -6.66 28.20
N SER A 28 -12.79 -5.70 28.02
CA SER A 28 -11.40 -5.95 27.63
C SER A 28 -10.47 -6.21 28.81
N GLY A 29 -10.95 -6.11 30.06
CA GLY A 29 -10.14 -6.20 31.28
C GLY A 29 -9.10 -5.09 31.42
N MET A 30 -9.31 -3.95 30.76
CA MET A 30 -8.35 -2.84 30.70
C MET A 30 -8.90 -1.60 31.41
N SER A 31 -8.01 -0.79 31.97
CA SER A 31 -8.41 0.57 32.36
C SER A 31 -8.84 1.38 31.13
N ILE A 32 -9.76 2.34 31.29
CA ILE A 32 -10.20 3.25 30.22
C ILE A 32 -8.99 3.85 29.49
N ASN A 33 -7.99 4.34 30.22
CA ASN A 33 -6.79 4.94 29.62
C ASN A 33 -5.95 3.93 28.82
N SER A 34 -5.82 2.70 29.31
CA SER A 34 -5.11 1.63 28.59
C SER A 34 -5.86 1.24 27.33
N PHE A 35 -7.20 1.15 27.42
CA PHE A 35 -8.06 0.80 26.30
C PHE A 35 -8.04 1.87 25.19
N ILE A 36 -8.08 3.16 25.55
CA ILE A 36 -7.91 4.27 24.60
C ILE A 36 -6.56 4.15 23.88
N ARG A 37 -5.47 3.92 24.63
CA ARG A 37 -4.13 3.76 24.02
C ARG A 37 -4.08 2.55 23.10
N TYR A 38 -4.72 1.45 23.48
CA TYR A 38 -4.83 0.25 22.67
C TYR A 38 -5.55 0.53 21.34
N ILE A 39 -6.73 1.18 21.39
CA ILE A 39 -7.49 1.56 20.18
C ILE A 39 -6.65 2.48 19.28
N VAL A 40 -6.07 3.53 19.85
CA VAL A 40 -5.26 4.51 19.09
C VAL A 40 -4.07 3.81 18.43
N ASN A 41 -3.34 2.97 19.16
CA ASN A 41 -2.19 2.26 18.62
C ASN A 41 -2.58 1.27 17.53
N ASN A 42 -3.65 0.49 17.72
CA ASN A 42 -4.12 -0.45 16.69
C ASN A 42 -4.59 0.26 15.42
N ASN A 43 -5.33 1.37 15.56
CA ASN A 43 -5.75 2.16 14.41
C ASN A 43 -4.55 2.79 13.68
N ILE A 44 -3.54 3.27 14.41
CA ILE A 44 -2.30 3.78 13.81
C ILE A 44 -1.57 2.68 13.05
N ASN A 45 -1.40 1.50 13.65
CA ASN A 45 -0.74 0.36 13.00
C ASN A 45 -1.49 -0.06 11.72
N PHE A 46 -2.82 -0.15 11.79
CA PHE A 46 -3.67 -0.45 10.63
C PHE A 46 -3.51 0.59 9.51
N ILE A 47 -3.47 1.89 9.85
CA ILE A 47 -3.21 2.96 8.87
C ILE A 47 -1.81 2.83 8.26
N GLN A 48 -0.80 2.51 9.07
CA GLN A 48 0.58 2.33 8.59
C GLN A 48 0.70 1.14 7.64
N GLU A 49 0.09 0.00 7.96
CA GLU A 49 0.03 -1.18 7.10
C GLU A 49 -0.66 -0.85 5.77
N LYS A 50 -1.78 -0.11 5.80
CA LYS A 50 -2.47 0.33 4.59
C LYS A 50 -1.60 1.23 3.72
N ILE A 51 -0.89 2.20 4.31
CA ILE A 51 0.03 3.09 3.58
C ILE A 51 1.18 2.29 2.95
N ALA A 52 1.72 1.31 3.66
CA ALA A 52 2.76 0.44 3.13
C ALA A 52 2.27 -0.36 1.92
N LEU A 53 1.08 -0.97 2.03
CA LEU A 53 0.46 -1.73 0.94
C LEU A 53 0.15 -0.84 -0.27
N GLU A 54 -0.35 0.38 -0.07
CA GLU A 54 -0.56 1.35 -1.14
C GLU A 54 0.74 1.74 -1.85
N LYS A 55 1.85 1.86 -1.10
CA LYS A 55 3.16 2.14 -1.66
C LYS A 55 3.67 0.97 -2.50
N GLU A 56 3.56 -0.25 -1.99
CA GLU A 56 3.94 -1.47 -2.71
C GLU A 56 3.13 -1.60 -4.01
N LEU A 57 1.81 -1.43 -3.96
CA LEU A 57 0.95 -1.39 -5.14
C LEU A 57 1.41 -0.33 -6.15
N LYS A 58 1.72 0.88 -5.69
CA LYS A 58 2.20 1.96 -6.56
C LYS A 58 3.51 1.60 -7.26
N ASP A 59 4.44 0.95 -6.56
CA ASP A 59 5.71 0.55 -7.13
C ASP A 59 5.55 -0.64 -8.11
N VAL A 60 4.64 -1.59 -7.83
CA VAL A 60 4.22 -2.63 -8.78
C VAL A 60 3.64 -2.02 -10.07
N TYR A 61 2.75 -1.04 -9.97
CA TYR A 61 2.18 -0.37 -11.14
C TYR A 61 3.21 0.39 -11.97
N LYS A 62 4.22 1.00 -11.34
CA LYS A 62 5.33 1.65 -12.07
C LYS A 62 6.14 0.64 -12.87
N GLU A 63 6.45 -0.50 -12.27
CA GLU A 63 7.20 -1.56 -12.94
C GLU A 63 6.40 -2.13 -14.12
N LEU A 64 5.10 -2.38 -13.93
CA LEU A 64 4.22 -2.78 -15.03
C LEU A 64 4.22 -1.74 -16.17
N ALA A 65 4.09 -0.46 -15.83
CA ALA A 65 4.12 0.62 -16.83
C ALA A 65 5.46 0.67 -17.58
N TYR A 66 6.57 0.43 -16.89
CA TYR A 66 7.89 0.32 -17.50
C TYR A 66 7.97 -0.86 -18.48
N GLN A 67 7.49 -2.04 -18.07
CA GLN A 67 7.49 -3.22 -18.93
C GLN A 67 6.64 -3.03 -20.19
N LEU A 68 5.43 -2.47 -20.04
CA LEU A 68 4.53 -2.13 -21.16
C LEU A 68 5.16 -1.12 -22.12
N ARG A 69 5.84 -0.09 -21.59
CA ARG A 69 6.56 0.89 -22.43
C ARG A 69 7.66 0.22 -23.24
N THR A 70 8.44 -0.65 -22.63
CA THR A 70 9.51 -1.40 -23.31
C THR A 70 8.93 -2.32 -24.38
N PHE A 71 7.82 -3.00 -24.09
CA PHE A 71 7.12 -3.81 -25.10
C PHE A 71 6.62 -2.97 -26.28
N GLY A 72 6.03 -1.81 -26.02
CA GLY A 72 5.62 -0.86 -27.07
C GLY A 72 6.78 -0.43 -27.97
N ASN A 73 7.98 -0.22 -27.40
CA ASN A 73 9.17 0.10 -28.19
C ASN A 73 9.61 -1.07 -29.09
N ILE A 74 9.59 -2.31 -28.57
CA ILE A 74 9.91 -3.52 -29.35
C ILE A 74 8.92 -3.67 -30.51
N MET A 75 7.62 -3.50 -30.25
CA MET A 75 6.58 -3.56 -31.29
C MET A 75 6.75 -2.47 -32.34
N ASN A 76 7.09 -1.25 -31.94
CA ASN A 76 7.39 -0.17 -32.88
C ASN A 76 8.62 -0.47 -33.75
N GLN A 77 9.66 -1.07 -33.18
CA GLN A 77 10.85 -1.46 -33.94
C GLN A 77 10.54 -2.61 -34.90
N ALA A 78 9.80 -3.62 -34.46
CA ALA A 78 9.32 -4.71 -35.30
C ALA A 78 8.50 -4.19 -36.49
N ASN A 79 7.61 -3.22 -36.24
CA ASN A 79 6.81 -2.59 -37.29
C ASN A 79 7.68 -1.86 -38.32
N LYS A 80 8.69 -1.10 -37.86
CA LYS A 80 9.66 -0.45 -38.77
C LYS A 80 10.43 -1.46 -39.61
N ASN A 81 10.93 -2.53 -38.99
CA ASN A 81 11.67 -3.58 -39.69
C ASN A 81 10.80 -4.26 -40.75
N PHE A 82 9.54 -4.56 -40.42
CA PHE A 82 8.57 -5.13 -41.36
C PHE A 82 8.39 -4.25 -42.61
N TYR A 83 8.13 -2.95 -42.44
CA TYR A 83 7.99 -2.02 -43.57
C TYR A 83 9.30 -1.78 -44.34
N SER A 84 10.44 -2.05 -43.73
CA SER A 84 11.76 -1.95 -44.37
C SER A 84 12.17 -3.22 -45.11
N GLY A 85 11.34 -4.26 -45.11
CA GLY A 85 11.67 -5.58 -45.68
C GLY A 85 12.69 -6.38 -44.86
N GLU A 86 12.99 -5.93 -43.63
CA GLU A 86 13.88 -6.61 -42.72
C GLU A 86 13.16 -7.71 -41.94
N LYS A 87 13.90 -8.73 -41.50
CA LYS A 87 13.34 -9.84 -40.73
C LYS A 87 12.90 -9.37 -39.34
N VAL A 88 11.64 -9.59 -39.01
CA VAL A 88 11.09 -9.37 -37.66
C VAL A 88 11.49 -10.54 -36.76
N LYS A 89 12.00 -10.24 -35.55
CA LYS A 89 12.36 -11.25 -34.54
C LYS A 89 11.15 -11.54 -33.65
N ILE A 90 10.31 -12.48 -34.07
CA ILE A 90 9.08 -12.85 -33.36
C ILE A 90 9.40 -13.40 -31.97
N GLU A 91 10.51 -14.12 -31.82
CA GLU A 91 10.94 -14.73 -30.56
C GLU A 91 11.19 -13.67 -29.46
N GLU A 92 11.61 -12.46 -29.84
CA GLU A 92 11.81 -11.34 -28.91
C GLU A 92 10.48 -10.77 -28.39
N ILE A 93 9.44 -10.78 -29.22
CA ILE A 93 8.09 -10.35 -28.87
C ILE A 93 7.45 -11.38 -27.94
N GLU A 94 7.53 -12.68 -28.28
CA GLU A 94 7.00 -13.77 -27.47
C GLU A 94 7.63 -13.80 -26.07
N LYS A 95 8.96 -13.75 -26.00
CA LYS A 95 9.68 -13.69 -24.72
C LYS A 95 9.22 -12.52 -23.86
N ARG A 96 9.02 -11.34 -24.46
CA ARG A 96 8.62 -10.15 -23.70
C ARG A 96 7.17 -10.23 -23.21
N LEU A 97 6.27 -10.84 -23.99
CA LEU A 97 4.90 -11.13 -23.57
C LEU A 97 4.89 -12.10 -22.39
N ASP A 98 5.72 -13.15 -22.42
CA ASP A 98 5.86 -14.08 -21.32
C ASP A 98 6.37 -13.40 -20.05
N GLU A 99 7.39 -12.53 -20.15
CA GLU A 99 7.90 -11.76 -19.01
C GLU A 99 6.83 -10.87 -18.37
N ILE A 100 6.02 -10.19 -19.19
CA ILE A 100 4.89 -9.36 -18.71
C ILE A 100 3.82 -10.24 -18.05
N TRP A 101 3.48 -11.38 -18.66
CA TRP A 101 2.48 -12.30 -18.11
C TRP A 101 2.92 -12.89 -16.77
N GLN A 102 4.19 -13.29 -16.64
CA GLN A 102 4.75 -13.76 -15.37
C GLN A 102 4.80 -12.67 -14.30
N PHE A 103 4.99 -11.41 -14.68
CA PHE A 103 4.99 -10.29 -13.73
C PHE A 103 3.59 -9.98 -13.18
N ILE A 104 2.55 -10.13 -14.00
CA ILE A 104 1.16 -9.85 -13.60
C ILE A 104 0.56 -10.97 -12.74
N LYS A 105 1.06 -12.20 -12.89
CA LYS A 105 0.54 -13.40 -12.22
C LYS A 105 0.94 -13.47 -10.75
#